data_AF-X1JNX6-F1
#
_entry.id   AF-X1JNX6-F1
#
_cell.length_a   1.000
_cell.length_b   1.000
_cell.length_c   1.000
_cell.angle_alpha   90.00
_cell.angle_beta   90.00
_cell.angle_gamma   90.00
#
_symmetry.space_group_name_H-M   'P 1'
#
loop_
_entity.id
_entity.type
_entity.pdbx_description
1 polymer ?
#
loop_
_entity_poly.entity_id
_entity_poly.type
_entity_poly.pdbx_seq_one_letter_code
_entity_poly.pdbx_strand_id
1 'polypeptide(L)'
;MIKPPFNLRCEYLKDPIEIDTHSPRFSWLLRHKERKQFQFAYQIIVSSEKSLSQSEKGDLWDSDKVEFDDSINIIYKGRINKLKFLF
;
A
#
# COMPACT_ATOMS: atom_id res chain seq x y z
N MET A 1 15.40 8.98 -12.51
CA MET A 1 14.41 7.89 -12.66
C MET A 1 13.79 7.62 -11.30
N ILE A 2 12.47 7.80 -11.20
CA ILE A 2 11.71 7.53 -9.97
C ILE A 2 11.81 6.02 -9.68
N LYS A 3 12.22 5.67 -8.45
CA LYS A 3 12.27 4.28 -8.01
C LYS A 3 10.91 3.92 -7.40
N PRO A 4 10.43 2.68 -7.61
CA PRO A 4 9.21 2.26 -6.93
C PRO A 4 9.44 2.27 -5.42
N PRO A 5 8.37 2.49 -4.62
CA PRO A 5 8.38 2.25 -3.20
C PRO A 5 8.90 0.85 -2.88
N PHE A 6 9.56 0.69 -1.74
CA PHE A 6 10.12 -0.60 -1.31
C PHE A 6 9.86 -0.82 0.18
N ASN A 7 10.12 -2.06 0.64
CA ASN A 7 9.85 -2.45 2.03
C ASN A 7 8.41 -2.12 2.44
N LEU A 8 7.46 -2.54 1.59
CA LEU A 8 6.03 -2.42 1.86
C LEU A 8 5.67 -3.24 3.09
N ARG A 9 4.90 -2.64 3.99
CA ARG A 9 4.47 -3.27 5.25
C ARG A 9 3.01 -3.01 5.51
N CYS A 10 2.38 -3.98 6.14
CA CYS A 10 1.03 -3.92 6.68
C CYS A 10 1.13 -4.21 8.19
N GLU A 11 0.64 -3.31 9.04
CA GLU A 11 0.78 -3.41 10.50
C GLU A 11 2.24 -3.61 10.95
N TYR A 12 3.17 -2.91 10.29
CA TYR A 12 4.63 -3.01 10.48
C TYR A 12 5.26 -4.37 10.13
N LEU A 13 4.47 -5.33 9.64
CA LEU A 13 4.93 -6.65 9.21
C LEU A 13 5.15 -6.68 7.69
N LYS A 14 6.11 -7.50 7.26
CA LYS A 14 6.33 -7.82 5.86
C LYS A 14 5.54 -9.09 5.52
N ASP A 15 4.71 -9.02 4.48
CA ASP A 15 3.90 -10.13 3.96
C ASP A 15 3.14 -10.91 5.07
N PRO A 16 2.37 -10.23 5.94
CA PRO A 16 1.65 -10.89 7.04
C PRO A 16 0.59 -11.86 6.51
N ILE A 17 0.48 -13.04 7.13
CA ILE A 17 -0.50 -14.07 6.76
C ILE A 17 -1.88 -13.73 7.35
N GLU A 18 -1.91 -13.23 8.58
CA GLU A 18 -3.13 -12.85 9.29
C GLU A 18 -3.01 -11.42 9.82
N ILE A 19 -4.12 -10.69 9.72
CA ILE A 19 -4.26 -9.32 10.21
C ILE A 19 -5.61 -9.23 10.91
N ASP A 20 -5.58 -9.10 12.24
CA ASP A 20 -6.77 -9.02 13.09
C ASP A 20 -7.22 -7.56 13.30
N THR A 21 -7.33 -6.84 12.19
CA THR A 21 -7.90 -5.48 12.17
C THR A 21 -8.59 -5.24 10.84
N HIS A 22 -9.72 -4.53 10.91
CA HIS A 22 -10.50 -4.12 9.76
C HIS A 22 -9.93 -2.90 9.04
N SER A 23 -9.00 -2.19 9.67
CA SER A 23 -8.39 -0.98 9.14
C SER A 23 -6.87 -1.02 9.33
N PRO A 24 -6.18 -1.98 8.67
CA PRO A 24 -4.74 -2.08 8.78
C PRO A 24 -4.04 -0.84 8.26
N ARG A 25 -2.83 -0.62 8.77
CA ARG A 25 -1.96 0.49 8.44
C ARG A 25 -0.87 0.06 7.47
N PHE A 26 -0.78 0.76 6.37
CA PHE A 26 0.28 0.59 5.39
C PHE A 26 1.44 1.54 5.63
N SER A 27 2.63 1.05 5.31
CA SER A 27 3.83 1.88 5.26
C SER A 27 4.78 1.40 4.16
N TRP A 28 5.57 2.32 3.64
CA TRP A 28 6.57 2.05 2.61
C TRP A 28 7.78 2.97 2.80
N LEU A 29 8.88 2.60 2.15
CA LEU A 29 10.06 3.43 2.05
C LEU A 29 10.28 3.91 0.62
N LEU A 30 10.88 5.09 0.51
CA LEU A 30 11.28 5.70 -0.75
C LEU A 30 12.80 5.79 -0.82
N ARG A 31 13.35 5.63 -2.02
CA ARG A 31 14.79 5.76 -2.25
C ARG A 31 15.05 6.65 -3.45
N HIS A 32 15.96 7.60 -3.26
CA HIS A 32 16.48 8.42 -4.34
C HIS A 32 18.00 8.57 -4.18
N LYS A 33 18.72 8.71 -5.29
CA LYS A 33 20.18 8.91 -5.27
C LYS A 33 20.55 10.33 -4.84
N GLU A 34 19.69 11.29 -5.17
CA GLU A 34 19.86 12.71 -4.88
C GLU A 34 19.23 13.10 -3.54
N ARG A 35 19.72 14.19 -2.96
CA ARG A 35 19.20 14.76 -1.70
C ARG A 35 17.94 15.61 -1.94
N LYS A 36 17.26 15.95 -0.84
CA LYS A 36 16.08 16.84 -0.81
C LYS A 36 14.93 16.37 -1.69
N GLN A 37 14.77 15.05 -1.78
CA GLN A 37 13.64 14.43 -2.47
C GLN A 37 12.61 14.00 -1.44
N PHE A 38 11.35 14.16 -1.80
CA PHE A 38 10.20 13.79 -0.99
C PHE A 38 9.09 13.31 -1.92
N GLN A 39 8.18 12.52 -1.36
CA GLN A 39 6.93 12.17 -2.03
C GLN A 39 6.00 13.37 -1.96
N PHE A 40 5.29 13.64 -3.07
CA PHE A 40 4.23 14.65 -3.09
C PHE A 40 2.83 14.01 -3.11
N ALA A 41 2.74 12.78 -3.60
CA ALA A 41 1.48 12.05 -3.67
C ALA A 41 1.73 10.55 -3.65
N TYR A 42 0.72 9.81 -3.24
CA TYR A 42 0.69 8.36 -3.31
C TYR A 42 -0.65 7.85 -3.86
N GLN A 43 -0.66 6.60 -4.30
CA GLN A 43 -1.86 5.84 -4.58
C GLN A 43 -1.65 4.41 -4.06
N ILE A 44 -2.65 3.87 -3.35
CA ILE A 44 -2.64 2.51 -2.83
C ILE A 44 -3.72 1.73 -3.57
N ILE A 45 -3.31 0.66 -4.22
CA ILE A 45 -4.18 -0.31 -4.87
C ILE A 45 -4.13 -1.59 -4.06
N VAL A 46 -5.28 -2.02 -3.56
CA VAL A 46 -5.45 -3.30 -2.84
C VAL A 46 -6.41 -4.16 -3.64
N SER A 47 -5.93 -5.34 -4.01
CA SER A 47 -6.68 -6.29 -4.82
C SER A 47 -6.83 -7.62 -4.09
N SER A 48 -7.93 -8.32 -4.34
CA SER A 48 -8.16 -9.67 -3.82
C SER A 48 -7.29 -10.72 -4.51
N GLU A 49 -6.82 -10.44 -5.72
CA GLU A 49 -5.97 -11.33 -6.51
C GLU A 49 -4.77 -10.59 -7.11
N LYS A 50 -3.69 -11.33 -7.31
CA LYS A 50 -2.46 -10.80 -7.94
C LYS A 50 -2.70 -10.32 -9.36
N SER A 51 -3.50 -11.04 -10.15
CA SER A 51 -3.87 -10.70 -11.54
C SER A 51 -4.51 -9.31 -11.65
N LEU A 52 -5.39 -8.99 -10.70
CA LEU A 52 -6.06 -7.69 -10.59
C LEU A 52 -5.07 -6.58 -10.24
N SER A 53 -4.19 -6.82 -9.26
CA SER A 53 -3.16 -5.84 -8.85
C SER A 53 -2.15 -5.53 -9.98
N GLN A 54 -1.79 -6.55 -10.76
CA GLN A 54 -0.90 -6.39 -11.92
C GLN A 54 -1.55 -5.61 -13.06
N SER A 55 -2.89 -5.56 -13.08
CA SER A 55 -3.69 -4.78 -14.01
C SER A 55 -4.16 -3.45 -13.40
N GLU A 56 -3.52 -3.00 -12.31
CA GLU A 56 -3.83 -1.75 -11.60
C GLU A 56 -5.30 -1.64 -11.16
N LYS A 57 -5.94 -2.76 -10.83
CA LYS A 57 -7.34 -2.81 -10.43
C LYS A 57 -7.49 -3.16 -8.94
N GLY A 58 -7.92 -2.17 -8.16
CA GLY A 58 -8.17 -2.30 -6.72
C GLY A 58 -9.62 -2.65 -6.38
N ASP A 59 -10.02 -3.92 -6.51
CA ASP A 59 -11.40 -4.35 -6.22
C ASP A 59 -11.75 -4.31 -4.72
N LEU A 60 -10.73 -4.39 -3.85
CA LEU A 60 -10.88 -4.18 -2.40
C LEU A 60 -10.73 -2.70 -2.04
N TRP A 61 -9.74 -2.02 -2.63
CA TRP A 61 -9.52 -0.59 -2.44
C TRP A 61 -8.68 0.01 -3.56
N ASP A 62 -9.06 1.21 -3.98
CA ASP A 62 -8.19 2.17 -4.65
C ASP A 62 -8.32 3.49 -3.88
N SER A 63 -7.19 4.07 -3.47
CA SER A 63 -7.19 5.35 -2.77
C SER A 63 -7.36 6.56 -3.70
N ASP A 64 -7.33 6.34 -5.01
CA ASP A 64 -6.97 7.35 -6.01
C ASP A 64 -5.62 8.00 -5.68
N LYS A 65 -5.24 9.03 -6.44
CA LYS A 65 -4.10 9.88 -6.11
C LYS A 65 -4.42 10.73 -4.88
N VAL A 66 -3.68 10.54 -3.80
CA VAL A 66 -3.75 11.36 -2.59
C VAL A 66 -2.54 12.29 -2.56
N GLU A 67 -2.76 13.61 -2.53
CA GLU A 67 -1.70 14.62 -2.41
C GLU A 67 -1.26 14.74 -0.95
N PHE A 68 -0.24 13.97 -0.57
CA PHE A 68 0.32 13.92 0.77
C PHE A 68 1.72 13.30 0.77
N ASP A 69 2.58 13.71 1.70
CA ASP A 69 3.96 13.24 1.84
C ASP A 69 4.14 12.09 2.85
N ASP A 70 3.12 11.79 3.66
CA ASP A 70 3.13 10.61 4.55
C ASP A 70 3.28 9.30 3.78
N SER A 71 4.13 8.44 4.32
CA SER A 71 4.40 7.08 3.83
C SER A 71 4.33 6.04 4.96
N ILE A 72 3.79 6.45 6.11
CA ILE A 72 3.75 5.66 7.34
C ILE A 72 2.34 5.78 7.92
N ASN A 73 1.82 4.68 8.47
CA ASN A 73 0.52 4.64 9.14
C ASN A 73 -0.67 5.04 8.26
N ILE A 74 -0.60 4.76 6.96
CA ILE A 74 -1.71 5.04 6.05
C ILE A 74 -2.80 4.00 6.26
N ILE A 75 -3.92 4.42 6.85
CA ILE A 75 -5.02 3.54 7.23
C ILE A 75 -5.76 3.08 5.96
N TYR A 76 -5.99 1.77 5.86
CA TYR A 76 -6.86 1.16 4.86
C TYR A 76 -8.29 1.70 4.95
N LYS A 77 -8.83 2.20 3.83
CA LYS A 77 -10.20 2.75 3.73
C LYS A 77 -11.09 1.97 2.77
N GLY A 78 -10.67 0.78 2.36
CA GLY A 78 -11.42 -0.06 1.42
C GLY A 78 -12.45 -0.96 2.09
N ARG A 79 -12.95 -1.91 1.29
CA ARG A 79 -13.97 -2.87 1.73
C ARG A 79 -13.36 -3.97 2.61
N ILE A 80 -14.09 -4.39 3.63
CA ILE A 80 -13.72 -5.51 4.50
C ILE A 80 -14.49 -6.74 4.04
N ASN A 81 -13.92 -7.49 3.10
CA ASN A 81 -14.33 -8.86 2.86
C ASN A 81 -13.20 -9.73 3.41
N LYS A 82 -13.53 -10.78 4.20
CA LYS A 82 -12.57 -11.67 4.88
C LYS A 82 -11.24 -11.75 4.11
N LEU A 83 -10.22 -11.05 4.61
CA LEU A 83 -8.89 -11.04 4.01
C LEU A 83 -8.28 -12.43 4.22
N LYS A 84 -8.61 -13.36 3.32
CA LYS A 84 -7.82 -14.58 3.13
C LYS A 84 -6.78 -14.25 2.07
N PHE A 85 -5.59 -13.84 2.50
CA PHE A 85 -4.43 -13.83 1.62
C PHE A 85 -3.98 -15.29 1.45
N LEU A 86 -4.43 -15.95 0.39
CA LEU A 86 -3.81 -17.18 -0.11
C LEU A 86 -2.87 -16.75 -1.25
N PHE A 87 -1.56 -16.98 -1.06
CA PHE A 87 -0.55 -16.75 -2.10
C PHE A 87 -0.59 -17.82 -3.18
#